data_AF-A0A3L7D4A7-F1
#
_entry.id   AF-A0A3L7D4A7-F1
#
_cell.length_a   1.000
_cell.length_b   1.000
_cell.length_c   1.000
_cell.angle_alpha   90.00
_cell.angle_beta   90.00
_cell.angle_gamma   90.00
#
_symmetry.space_group_name_H-M   'P 1'
#
loop_
_entity.id
_entity.type
_entity.pdbx_description
1 polymer ?
#
loop_
_entity_poly.entity_id
_entity_poly.type
_entity_poly.pdbx_seq_one_letter_code
_entity_poly.pdbx_strand_id
1 'polypeptide(L)' 'AFRLYDKKAGKSKIDLAIEMLSSLKVKRAQPVYVLMDSWYPSKKLIEACLKQGFHVIAMLKTNRILYPKGIAIQAKQ' A
#
# COMPACT_ATOMS: atom_id res chain seq x y z
N ALA A 1 9.43 -16.93 -2.73
CA ALA A 1 10.00 -16.73 -4.08
C ALA A 1 9.77 -15.28 -4.50
N PHE A 2 10.75 -14.66 -5.15
CA PHE A 2 10.60 -13.31 -5.72
C PHE A 2 9.54 -13.33 -6.83
N ARG A 3 8.63 -12.35 -6.82
CA ARG A 3 7.58 -12.22 -7.83
C ARG A 3 7.86 -10.99 -8.67
N LEU A 4 8.18 -11.20 -9.94
CA LEU A 4 8.38 -10.12 -10.90
C LEU A 4 7.03 -9.71 -11.51
N TYR A 5 6.86 -8.42 -11.76
CA TYR A 5 5.71 -7.93 -12.49
C TYR A 5 5.77 -8.39 -13.95
N ASP A 6 4.68 -9.01 -14.43
CA ASP A 6 4.48 -9.36 -15.83
C ASP A 6 3.36 -8.51 -16.43
N LYS A 7 3.72 -7.68 -17.43
CA LYS A 7 2.78 -6.82 -18.13
C LYS A 7 1.77 -7.62 -18.97
N LYS A 8 2.13 -8.81 -19.45
CA LYS A 8 1.27 -9.65 -20.30
C LYS A 8 0.21 -10.40 -19.49
N ALA A 9 0.39 -10.53 -18.18
CA ALA A 9 -0.53 -11.25 -17.29
C ALA A 9 -1.84 -10.50 -16.97
N GLY A 10 -2.04 -9.29 -17.49
CA GLY A 10 -3.28 -8.52 -17.30
C GLY A 10 -3.53 -7.97 -15.89
N LYS A 11 -2.63 -8.23 -14.92
CA LYS A 11 -2.68 -7.69 -13.57
C LYS A 11 -1.89 -6.39 -13.48
N SER A 12 -2.31 -5.45 -12.62
CA SER A 12 -1.49 -4.27 -12.33
C SER A 12 -0.40 -4.57 -11.31
N LYS A 13 0.61 -3.69 -11.21
CA LYS A 13 1.63 -3.76 -10.14
C LYS A 13 1.01 -3.64 -8.75
N ILE A 14 -0.08 -2.89 -8.60
CA ILE A 14 -0.81 -2.77 -7.34
C ILE A 14 -1.48 -4.10 -6.97
N ASP A 15 -2.09 -4.78 -7.94
CA ASP A 15 -2.70 -6.09 -7.69
C ASP A 15 -1.65 -7.13 -7.28
N LEU A 16 -0.49 -7.11 -7.93
CA LEU A 16 0.64 -7.96 -7.54
C LEU A 16 1.09 -7.68 -6.10
N ALA A 17 1.24 -6.41 -5.71
CA ALA A 17 1.62 -6.03 -4.36
C ALA A 17 0.58 -6.48 -3.31
N ILE A 18 -0.72 -6.29 -3.58
CA ILE A 18 -1.80 -6.75 -2.70
C ILE A 18 -1.77 -8.27 -2.57
N GLU A 19 -1.55 -9.01 -3.66
CA GLU A 19 -1.48 -10.47 -3.65
C GLU A 19 -0.27 -10.96 -2.82
N MET A 20 0.88 -10.30 -2.97
CA MET A 20 2.07 -10.57 -2.15
C MET A 20 1.78 -10.35 -0.67
N LEU A 21 1.21 -9.20 -0.30
CA LEU A 21 0.87 -8.88 1.09
C LEU A 21 -0.13 -9.88 1.66
N SER A 22 -1.18 -10.21 0.92
CA SER A 22 -2.24 -11.14 1.36
C SER A 22 -1.75 -12.58 1.55
N SER A 23 -0.64 -12.94 0.91
CA SER A 23 0.00 -14.26 1.08
C SER A 23 0.82 -14.38 2.37
N LEU A 24 1.08 -13.26 3.06
CA LEU A 24 1.88 -13.25 4.29
C LEU A 24 1.09 -13.89 5.44
N LYS A 25 1.59 -15.01 5.94
CA LYS A 25 1.06 -15.67 7.14
C LYS A 25 1.72 -15.08 8.38
N VAL A 26 1.16 -14.00 8.91
CA VAL A 26 1.68 -13.34 10.11
C VAL A 26 0.82 -13.66 11.33
N LYS A 27 1.47 -13.94 12.47
CA LYS A 27 0.78 -14.13 13.75
C LYS A 27 0.21 -12.78 14.21
N ARG A 28 -1.04 -12.76 14.66
CA ARG A 28 -1.72 -11.52 15.13
C ARG A 28 -0.97 -10.74 16.21
N ALA A 29 -0.11 -11.40 16.98
CA ALA A 29 0.66 -10.77 18.05
C ALA A 29 1.88 -9.95 17.56
N GLN A 30 2.22 -10.01 16.27
CA GLN A 30 3.41 -9.34 15.73
C GLN A 30 3.01 -8.14 14.86
N PRO A 31 3.46 -6.92 15.18
CA PRO A 31 3.22 -5.77 14.32
C PRO A 31 3.99 -5.92 13.02
N VAL A 32 3.34 -5.62 11.90
CA VAL A 32 3.95 -5.64 10.57
C VAL A 32 4.00 -4.23 10.03
N TYR A 33 5.17 -3.82 9.55
CA TYR A 33 5.37 -2.54 8.89
C TYR A 33 5.71 -2.77 7.43
N VAL A 34 4.84 -2.30 6.54
CA VAL A 34 5.05 -2.32 5.09
C VAL A 34 5.74 -1.02 4.70
N LEU A 35 7.01 -1.12 4.31
CA LEU A 35 7.76 -0.01 3.73
C LEU A 35 7.60 -0.03 2.21
N MET A 36 7.17 1.09 1.63
CA MET A 36 6.99 1.21 0.18
C MET A 36 7.47 2.57 -0.35
N ASP A 37 7.90 2.59 -1.61
CA ASP A 37 8.31 3.81 -2.30
C ASP A 37 7.12 4.76 -2.56
N SER A 38 7.38 5.94 -3.14
CA SER A 38 6.35 6.97 -3.39
C SER A 38 5.38 6.67 -4.54
N TRP A 39 5.59 5.58 -5.27
CA TRP A 39 4.72 5.14 -6.36
C TRP A 39 3.58 4.27 -5.86
N TYR A 40 3.80 3.48 -4.81
CA TYR A 40 2.83 2.53 -4.27
C TYR A 40 1.70 3.04 -3.36
N PRO A 41 1.76 4.19 -2.63
CA PRO A 41 0.75 4.58 -1.64
C PRO A 41 -0.52 5.10 -2.32
N SER A 42 -1.24 4.17 -2.93
CA SER A 42 -2.59 4.32 -3.46
C SER A 42 -3.60 3.94 -2.38
N LYS A 43 -4.80 4.53 -2.45
CA LYS A 43 -5.91 4.19 -1.54
C LYS A 43 -6.13 2.67 -1.46
N LYS A 44 -6.21 2.01 -2.61
CA LYS A 44 -6.42 0.56 -2.74
C LYS A 44 -5.37 -0.28 -1.98
N LEU A 45 -4.09 0.06 -2.10
CA LEU A 45 -3.02 -0.69 -1.44
C LEU A 45 -2.98 -0.42 0.08
N ILE A 46 -3.18 0.83 0.49
CA ILE A 46 -3.21 1.22 1.90
C ILE A 46 -4.37 0.52 2.62
N GLU A 47 -5.56 0.51 2.02
CA GLU A 47 -6.73 -0.20 2.56
C GLU A 47 -6.49 -1.71 2.67
N ALA A 48 -5.79 -2.31 1.70
CA ALA A 48 -5.42 -3.73 1.75
C ALA A 48 -4.43 -4.04 2.90
N CYS A 49 -3.48 -3.14 3.19
CA CYS A 49 -2.60 -3.26 4.35
C CYS A 49 -3.40 -3.13 5.66
N LEU A 50 -4.28 -2.13 5.73
CA LEU A 50 -5.12 -1.88 6.90
C LEU A 50 -6.03 -3.07 7.22
N LYS A 51 -6.64 -3.69 6.20
CA LYS A 51 -7.48 -4.89 6.36
C LYS A 51 -6.72 -6.08 6.98
N GLN A 52 -5.41 -6.15 6.78
CA GLN A 52 -4.55 -7.18 7.37
C GLN A 52 -4.02 -6.80 8.75
N GLY A 53 -4.30 -5.59 9.24
CA GLY A 53 -3.73 -5.05 10.48
C GLY A 53 -2.27 -4.62 10.32
N PHE A 54 -1.82 -4.36 9.09
CA PHE A 54 -0.45 -3.91 8.84
C PHE A 54 -0.35 -2.40 8.90
N HIS A 55 0.75 -1.90 9.44
CA HIS A 55 1.14 -0.51 9.41
C HIS A 55 1.87 -0.19 8.10
N VAL A 56 1.74 1.03 7.60
CA VAL A 56 2.39 1.47 6.36
C VAL A 56 3.31 2.65 6.65
N ILE A 57 4.54 2.57 6.12
CA ILE A 57 5.49 3.67 6.06
C ILE A 57 5.79 3.91 4.59
N ALA A 58 5.50 5.10 4.09
CA ALA A 58 5.69 5.42 2.68
C ALA A 58 6.01 6.90 2.50
N MET A 59 6.76 7.21 1.45
CA MET A 59 6.88 8.58 0.97
C MET A 59 5.61 8.96 0.21
N LEU A 60 4.94 10.05 0.58
CA LEU A 60 3.76 10.51 -0.15
C LEU A 60 4.14 11.61 -1.15
N LYS A 61 3.66 11.50 -2.40
CA LYS A 61 3.84 12.58 -3.37
C LYS A 61 2.99 13.79 -3.00
N THR A 62 3.55 15.00 -3.17
CA THR A 62 2.90 16.27 -2.84
C THR A 62 1.63 16.55 -3.66
N ASN A 63 1.43 15.87 -4.79
CA ASN A 63 0.22 15.95 -5.60
C ASN A 63 -0.94 15.09 -5.09
N ARG A 64 -0.83 14.47 -3.91
CA ARG A 64 -1.91 13.69 -3.31
C ARG A 64 -2.88 14.60 -2.54
N ILE A 65 -4.18 14.30 -2.65
CA ILE A 65 -5.24 14.90 -1.85
C ILE A 65 -5.52 13.95 -0.68
N LEU A 66 -5.51 14.51 0.53
CA LEU A 66 -5.82 13.84 1.78
C LEU A 66 -7.11 14.41 2.36
N TYR A 67 -7.80 13.63 3.18
CA TYR A 67 -9.07 14.01 3.80
C TYR A 67 -9.05 13.90 5.33
N PRO A 68 -8.12 14.57 6.05
CA PRO A 68 -8.17 14.61 7.50
C PRO A 68 -9.48 15.25 7.95
N LYS A 69 -10.22 14.54 8.82
CA LYS A 69 -11.53 14.98 9.31
C LYS A 69 -12.52 15.32 8.18
N GLY A 70 -12.38 14.68 7.02
CA GLY A 70 -13.24 14.89 5.84
C GLY A 70 -12.90 16.13 4.99
N ILE A 71 -11.89 16.92 5.36
CA ILE A 71 -11.52 18.15 4.65
C ILE A 71 -10.44 17.84 3.63
N ALA A 72 -10.68 18.16 2.35
CA ALA A 72 -9.68 17.98 1.31
C ALA A 72 -8.48 18.92 1.52
N ILE A 73 -7.29 18.35 1.70
CA ILE A 73 -6.02 19.08 1.75
C ILE A 73 -5.04 18.45 0.76
N GLN A 74 -4.18 19.27 0.17
CA GLN A 74 -3.07 18.75 -0.62
C GLN A 74 -1.89 18.40 0.29
N ALA A 75 -1.17 17.31 0.00
CA ALA A 75 0.02 16.88 0.75
C ALA A 75 1.28 17.74 0.49
N LYS A 76 1.10 19.03 0.18
CA LYS A 76 2.18 20.01 0.09
C LYS A 76 2.53 20.48 1.50
N GLN A 77 3.83 20.62 1.78
CA GLN A 77 4.32 21.38 2.92
C GLN A 77 4.20 22.87 2.61
#